data_AF-A0A285PTG3-F1
#
_entry.id   AF-A0A285PTG3-F1
#
_cell.length_a   1.000
_cell.length_b   1.000
_cell.length_c   1.000
_cell.angle_alpha   90.00
_cell.angle_beta   90.00
_cell.angle_gamma   90.00
#
_symmetry.space_group_name_H-M   'P 1'
#
loop_
_entity.id
_entity.type
_entity.pdbx_description
1 polymer ?
#
loop_
_entity_poly.entity_id
_entity_poly.type
_entity_poly.pdbx_seq_one_letter_code
_entity_poly.pdbx_strand_id
1 'polypeptide(L)'
;MKNAIFKLFKVTFPFALAFMMCLPFSMTLNAASVKNIPVKKILSADITGDGKADKILITTSMDKDCFIKKLKVKVNNKVAFTKNCTNDNIHSFTARYAKMSNKNELLQLMGIGDNDYIVFNQIYKYNNKSKKLYSVSKLDYTACEIVSAKKNLLTLRHGDQPAETGWLNWKMNYKFRNNKLVLTSTTTSTVKSIIGNYHNDSYSKLFRKNIFVTAKKLRFYNGSKLAFTVPKGKQVTLKKLTLSKNTMYLQFQYGKKTGWLRVNNKDYNYESPYFKVVSRRLAG
;
A
#
# COMPACT_ATOMS: atom_id res chain seq x y z
N MET A 1 36.66 -78.32 -10.52
CA MET A 1 35.99 -77.45 -11.51
C MET A 1 34.56 -77.21 -11.02
N LYS A 2 34.34 -76.05 -10.37
CA LYS A 2 33.50 -74.92 -10.84
C LYS A 2 31.99 -75.23 -10.78
N ASN A 3 31.32 -74.97 -9.65
CA ASN A 3 30.71 -73.69 -9.21
C ASN A 3 29.63 -73.14 -10.16
N ALA A 4 28.35 -73.39 -9.86
CA ALA A 4 27.23 -72.53 -10.26
C ALA A 4 25.93 -72.76 -9.47
N ILE A 5 25.98 -72.93 -8.13
CA ILE A 5 24.76 -73.01 -7.28
C ILE A 5 24.52 -71.73 -6.43
N PHE A 6 25.42 -70.75 -6.48
CA PHE A 6 25.24 -69.49 -5.76
C PHE A 6 25.25 -68.29 -6.71
N LYS A 7 24.08 -67.94 -7.23
CA LYS A 7 23.78 -66.58 -7.77
C LYS A 7 22.27 -66.40 -7.98
N LEU A 8 21.48 -66.69 -6.96
CA LEU A 8 20.07 -66.27 -6.90
C LEU A 8 19.74 -65.62 -5.56
N PHE A 9 20.62 -64.75 -5.09
CA PHE A 9 20.34 -63.82 -3.99
C PHE A 9 21.12 -62.55 -4.30
N LYS A 10 20.47 -61.40 -4.10
CA LYS A 10 20.92 -60.02 -4.43
C LYS A 10 20.57 -59.61 -5.87
N VAL A 11 19.36 -59.11 -6.08
CA VAL A 11 19.03 -57.66 -6.12
C VAL A 11 17.54 -57.57 -6.48
N THR A 12 16.66 -57.83 -5.52
CA THR A 12 15.22 -57.58 -5.66
C THR A 12 14.71 -56.92 -4.39
N PHE A 13 15.14 -55.66 -4.20
CA PHE A 13 14.69 -54.61 -3.26
C PHE A 13 15.96 -53.79 -2.91
N PRO A 14 16.12 -52.56 -3.45
CA PRO A 14 15.27 -51.43 -3.06
C PRO A 14 15.09 -50.41 -4.20
N PHE A 15 14.37 -50.75 -5.28
CA PHE A 15 13.97 -49.71 -6.27
C PHE A 15 12.57 -49.14 -6.01
N ALA A 16 11.78 -49.79 -5.14
CA ALA A 16 10.45 -49.29 -4.76
C ALA A 16 10.48 -48.14 -3.72
N LEU A 17 11.61 -47.92 -3.02
CA LEU A 17 11.71 -46.87 -2.00
C LEU A 17 12.30 -45.54 -2.53
N ALA A 18 13.00 -45.57 -3.68
CA ALA A 18 13.61 -44.36 -4.26
C ALA A 18 12.62 -43.54 -5.12
N PHE A 19 11.54 -44.14 -5.62
CA PHE A 19 10.57 -43.44 -6.46
C PHE A 19 9.45 -42.71 -5.69
N MET A 20 9.30 -42.97 -4.39
CA MET A 20 8.32 -42.26 -3.54
C MET A 20 8.82 -40.92 -2.97
N MET A 21 10.11 -40.58 -3.13
CA MET A 21 10.65 -39.31 -2.61
C MET A 21 10.57 -38.13 -3.59
N CYS A 22 10.02 -38.33 -4.78
CA CYS A 22 9.77 -37.27 -5.77
C CYS A 22 8.28 -37.10 -6.06
N LEU A 23 7.41 -37.25 -5.06
CA LEU A 23 6.11 -36.58 -5.15
C LEU A 23 6.44 -35.08 -5.16
N PRO A 24 6.18 -34.34 -6.26
CA PRO A 24 6.19 -32.89 -6.15
C PRO A 24 5.15 -32.61 -5.07
N PHE A 25 5.58 -32.09 -3.92
CA PHE A 25 4.64 -31.46 -3.00
C PHE A 25 3.84 -30.53 -3.88
N SER A 26 2.57 -30.86 -4.11
CA SER A 26 1.63 -30.04 -4.81
C SER A 26 1.54 -28.77 -3.97
N MET A 27 2.45 -27.83 -4.21
CA MET A 27 2.34 -26.48 -3.69
C MET A 27 1.08 -25.98 -4.36
N THR A 28 -0.04 -26.15 -3.65
CA THR A 28 -1.28 -25.48 -3.97
C THR A 28 -0.90 -24.02 -4.12
N LEU A 29 -0.89 -23.56 -5.37
CA LEU A 29 -0.58 -22.19 -5.72
C LEU A 29 -1.80 -21.38 -5.32
N ASN A 30 -1.93 -21.15 -4.01
CA ASN A 30 -2.98 -20.33 -3.46
C ASN A 30 -2.86 -18.94 -4.09
N ALA A 31 -3.95 -18.50 -4.73
CA ALA A 31 -3.98 -17.25 -5.48
C ALA A 31 -3.59 -16.06 -4.59
N ALA A 32 -2.91 -15.09 -5.21
CA ALA A 32 -2.57 -13.85 -4.53
C ALA A 32 -3.85 -13.13 -4.09
N SER A 33 -3.88 -12.61 -2.86
CA SER A 33 -5.10 -12.05 -2.28
C SER A 33 -4.79 -11.01 -1.21
N VAL A 34 -5.79 -10.17 -0.91
CA VAL A 34 -5.76 -9.19 0.17
C VAL A 34 -7.01 -9.38 1.01
N LYS A 35 -6.86 -9.43 2.33
CA LYS A 35 -7.95 -9.60 3.29
C LYS A 35 -7.84 -8.58 4.41
N ASN A 36 -8.96 -7.98 4.81
CA ASN A 36 -9.01 -7.20 6.04
C ASN A 36 -8.92 -8.13 7.25
N ILE A 37 -8.19 -7.72 8.28
CA ILE A 37 -8.14 -8.42 9.56
C ILE A 37 -8.92 -7.59 10.58
N PRO A 38 -10.10 -8.06 11.03
CA PRO A 38 -10.82 -7.38 12.09
C PRO A 38 -10.01 -7.44 13.40
N VAL A 39 -9.83 -6.29 14.03
CA VAL A 39 -9.19 -6.21 15.36
C VAL A 39 -10.04 -6.97 16.39
N LYS A 40 -9.39 -7.64 17.34
CA LYS A 40 -9.98 -8.56 18.34
C LYS A 40 -10.60 -9.84 17.77
N LYS A 41 -10.52 -10.10 16.46
CA LYS A 41 -10.94 -11.37 15.85
C LYS A 41 -9.74 -12.14 15.32
N ILE A 42 -9.86 -13.47 15.34
CA ILE A 42 -8.84 -14.37 14.77
C ILE A 42 -9.05 -14.44 13.26
N LEU A 43 -7.99 -14.21 12.50
CA LEU A 43 -7.91 -14.58 11.10
C LEU A 43 -7.08 -15.85 10.96
N SER A 44 -7.56 -16.80 10.16
CA SER A 44 -6.81 -17.97 9.73
C SER A 44 -6.13 -17.68 8.39
N ALA A 45 -4.80 -17.60 8.37
CA ALA A 45 -4.01 -17.32 7.18
C ALA A 45 -2.57 -17.80 7.36
N ASP A 46 -1.93 -18.25 6.28
CA ASP A 46 -0.52 -18.67 6.28
C ASP A 46 0.38 -17.42 6.34
N ILE A 47 0.77 -16.97 7.53
CA ILE A 47 1.67 -15.82 7.70
C ILE A 47 3.14 -16.27 7.83
N THR A 48 3.34 -17.53 8.20
CA THR A 48 4.66 -18.17 8.29
C THR A 48 5.23 -18.56 6.93
N GLY A 49 4.37 -18.75 5.92
CA GLY A 49 4.72 -19.17 4.57
C GLY A 49 5.07 -20.66 4.47
N ASP A 50 4.59 -21.48 5.38
CA ASP A 50 4.85 -22.93 5.43
C ASP A 50 3.76 -23.77 4.72
N GLY A 51 2.74 -23.10 4.16
CA GLY A 51 1.60 -23.72 3.49
C GLY A 51 0.45 -24.08 4.43
N LYS A 52 0.56 -23.85 5.74
CA LYS A 52 -0.47 -24.12 6.74
C LYS A 52 -1.06 -22.82 7.27
N ALA A 53 -2.33 -22.86 7.63
CA ALA A 53 -2.99 -21.67 8.15
C ALA A 53 -2.57 -21.39 9.61
N ASP A 54 -2.14 -20.17 9.88
CA ASP A 54 -1.82 -19.67 11.22
C ASP A 54 -2.99 -18.88 11.80
N LYS A 55 -3.11 -18.90 13.14
CA LYS A 55 -4.04 -18.05 13.88
C LYS A 55 -3.41 -16.69 14.14
N ILE A 56 -3.87 -15.66 13.45
CA ILE A 56 -3.43 -14.27 13.63
C ILE A 56 -4.47 -13.54 14.48
N LEU A 57 -4.04 -12.99 15.60
CA LEU A 57 -4.89 -12.18 16.48
C LEU A 57 -4.24 -10.83 16.74
N ILE A 58 -4.98 -9.77 16.45
CA ILE A 58 -4.57 -8.38 16.72
C ILE A 58 -5.42 -7.86 17.87
N THR A 59 -4.76 -7.37 18.92
CA THR A 59 -5.42 -6.81 20.11
C THR A 59 -4.83 -5.45 20.42
N THR A 60 -5.68 -4.56 20.92
CA THR A 60 -5.31 -3.23 21.39
C THR A 60 -5.72 -3.07 22.85
N SER A 61 -5.01 -2.21 23.59
CA SER A 61 -5.49 -1.69 24.87
C SER A 61 -5.60 -0.18 24.80
N MET A 62 -6.57 0.36 25.53
CA MET A 62 -6.87 1.79 25.57
C MET A 62 -6.31 2.42 26.85
N ASP A 63 -6.08 3.73 26.82
CA ASP A 63 -5.89 4.56 28.01
C ASP A 63 -7.24 5.11 28.51
N LYS A 64 -7.18 6.07 29.44
CA LYS A 64 -8.35 6.68 30.07
C LYS A 64 -9.11 7.61 29.12
N ASP A 65 -8.42 8.15 28.11
CA ASP A 65 -8.95 9.12 27.15
C ASP A 65 -9.39 8.44 25.85
N CYS A 66 -9.61 7.12 25.91
CA CYS A 66 -10.02 6.27 24.80
C CYS A 66 -9.02 6.17 23.64
N PHE A 67 -7.76 6.62 23.80
CA PHE A 67 -6.72 6.38 22.83
C PHE A 67 -6.08 5.01 23.02
N ILE A 68 -5.59 4.44 21.91
CA ILE A 68 -4.89 3.16 21.93
C ILE A 68 -3.48 3.38 22.44
N LYS A 69 -3.17 2.85 23.63
CA LYS A 69 -1.82 2.89 24.23
C LYS A 69 -0.91 1.75 23.79
N LYS A 70 -1.47 0.63 23.34
CA LYS A 70 -0.66 -0.55 22.96
C LYS A 70 -1.33 -1.39 21.90
N LEU A 71 -0.56 -1.77 20.89
CA LEU A 71 -0.91 -2.78 19.90
C LEU A 71 -0.13 -4.07 20.18
N LYS A 72 -0.80 -5.22 20.06
CA LYS A 72 -0.16 -6.54 20.16
C LYS A 72 -0.68 -7.45 19.05
N VAL A 73 0.25 -8.13 18.37
CA VAL A 73 -0.07 -9.18 17.39
C VAL A 73 0.41 -10.51 17.92
N LYS A 74 -0.49 -11.50 17.95
CA LYS A 74 -0.17 -12.89 18.24
C LYS A 74 -0.28 -13.72 16.97
N VAL A 75 0.65 -14.65 16.80
CA VAL A 75 0.62 -15.70 15.77
C VAL A 75 0.68 -17.03 16.51
N ASN A 76 -0.33 -17.88 16.32
CA ASN A 76 -0.48 -19.16 17.02
C ASN A 76 -0.33 -19.01 18.54
N ASN A 77 -1.08 -18.06 19.11
CA ASN A 77 -1.09 -17.68 20.54
C ASN A 77 0.23 -17.09 21.10
N LYS A 78 1.32 -17.07 20.32
CA LYS A 78 2.60 -16.47 20.72
C LYS A 78 2.67 -15.01 20.28
N VAL A 79 3.21 -14.14 21.14
CA VAL A 79 3.36 -12.72 20.83
C VAL A 79 4.45 -12.53 19.78
N ALA A 80 4.05 -12.12 18.57
CA ALA A 80 4.92 -11.90 17.43
C ALA A 80 5.33 -10.43 17.28
N PHE A 81 4.50 -9.50 17.75
CA PHE A 81 4.77 -8.06 17.69
C PHE A 81 4.08 -7.31 18.84
N THR A 82 4.68 -6.21 19.25
CA THR A 82 4.08 -5.26 20.18
C THR A 82 4.57 -3.86 19.81
N LYS A 83 3.67 -2.88 19.82
CA LYS A 83 4.01 -1.46 19.71
C LYS A 83 3.40 -0.71 20.88
N ASN A 84 4.23 0.12 21.52
CA ASN A 84 3.75 1.17 22.40
C ASN A 84 3.22 2.32 21.54
N CYS A 85 2.02 2.79 21.88
CA CYS A 85 1.30 3.85 21.18
C CYS A 85 0.88 4.97 22.16
N THR A 86 1.38 4.97 23.40
CA THR A 86 1.15 6.07 24.34
C THR A 86 1.56 7.39 23.70
N ASN A 87 0.65 8.38 23.71
CA ASN A 87 0.82 9.71 23.12
C ASN A 87 0.91 9.74 21.58
N ASP A 88 0.59 8.64 20.88
CA ASP A 88 0.51 8.63 19.41
C ASP A 88 -0.88 9.15 18.91
N ASN A 89 -1.82 9.49 19.78
CA ASN A 89 -3.19 9.94 19.41
C ASN A 89 -3.91 9.00 18.42
N ILE A 90 -3.77 7.69 18.61
CA ILE A 90 -4.39 6.67 17.75
C ILE A 90 -5.73 6.24 18.35
N HIS A 91 -6.82 6.43 17.62
CA HIS A 91 -8.17 6.00 18.01
C HIS A 91 -8.49 4.56 17.60
N SER A 92 -7.98 4.14 16.44
CA SER A 92 -8.27 2.81 15.92
C SER A 92 -7.08 2.22 15.17
N PHE A 93 -7.07 0.89 15.07
CA PHE A 93 -6.18 0.18 14.17
C PHE A 93 -6.98 -0.52 13.09
N THR A 94 -6.46 -0.45 11.86
CA THR A 94 -6.88 -1.32 10.77
C THR A 94 -5.70 -2.19 10.35
N ALA A 95 -6.01 -3.39 9.86
CA ALA A 95 -4.99 -4.34 9.49
C ALA A 95 -5.38 -5.09 8.22
N ARG A 96 -4.38 -5.37 7.37
CA ARG A 96 -4.57 -6.12 6.13
C ARG A 96 -3.54 -7.22 6.00
N TYR A 97 -4.01 -8.42 5.70
CA TYR A 97 -3.18 -9.52 5.24
C TYR A 97 -3.06 -9.46 3.73
N ALA A 98 -1.85 -9.63 3.22
CA ALA A 98 -1.58 -9.65 1.79
C ALA A 98 -0.73 -10.88 1.44
N LYS A 99 -1.34 -11.78 0.68
CA LYS A 99 -0.69 -12.94 0.09
C LYS A 99 -0.17 -12.61 -1.28
N MET A 100 1.14 -12.41 -1.41
CA MET A 100 1.78 -12.22 -2.71
C MET A 100 2.18 -13.55 -3.35
N SER A 101 2.65 -14.48 -2.52
CA SER A 101 3.03 -15.86 -2.86
C SER A 101 3.22 -16.64 -1.56
N ASN A 102 3.32 -17.99 -1.62
CA ASN A 102 3.55 -18.82 -0.43
C ASN A 102 4.83 -18.46 0.36
N LYS A 103 5.78 -17.71 -0.22
CA LYS A 103 7.00 -17.26 0.48
C LYS A 103 6.96 -15.80 0.94
N ASN A 104 5.95 -15.04 0.52
CA ASN A 104 5.83 -13.60 0.71
C ASN A 104 4.42 -13.26 1.15
N GLU A 105 4.19 -13.55 2.42
CA GLU A 105 2.97 -13.28 3.17
C GLU A 105 3.24 -12.05 4.04
N LEU A 106 2.38 -11.04 3.94
CA LEU A 106 2.60 -9.72 4.54
C LEU A 106 1.43 -9.29 5.40
N LEU A 107 1.73 -8.56 6.47
CA LEU A 107 0.75 -7.96 7.36
C LEU A 107 0.97 -6.44 7.41
N GLN A 108 -0.01 -5.67 6.96
CA GLN A 108 -0.06 -4.23 7.17
C GLN A 108 -0.80 -3.92 8.48
N LEU A 109 -0.24 -2.99 9.24
CA LEU A 109 -0.86 -2.42 10.43
C LEU A 109 -0.92 -0.89 10.23
N MET A 110 -2.11 -0.31 10.36
CA MET A 110 -2.33 1.13 10.25
C MET A 110 -3.02 1.66 11.50
N GLY A 111 -2.42 2.63 12.17
CA GLY A 111 -3.01 3.39 13.27
C GLY A 111 -3.64 4.66 12.74
N ILE A 112 -4.91 4.87 13.06
CA ILE A 112 -5.74 5.98 12.59
C ILE A 112 -6.01 6.90 13.78
N GLY A 113 -5.65 8.18 13.63
CA GLY A 113 -5.92 9.25 14.59
C GLY A 113 -7.09 10.13 14.15
N ASP A 114 -7.09 11.38 14.60
CA ASP A 114 -8.15 12.36 14.31
C ASP A 114 -8.32 12.60 12.81
N ASN A 115 -9.55 12.87 12.38
CA ASN A 115 -9.91 13.17 10.99
C ASN A 115 -9.40 12.11 9.99
N ASP A 116 -9.42 10.84 10.41
CA ASP A 116 -8.91 9.68 9.66
C ASP A 116 -7.42 9.77 9.28
N TYR A 117 -6.64 10.63 9.96
CA TYR A 117 -5.21 10.78 9.71
C TYR A 117 -4.45 9.50 10.04
N ILE A 118 -3.60 9.05 9.13
CA ILE A 118 -2.79 7.85 9.31
C ILE A 118 -1.54 8.22 10.11
N VAL A 119 -1.58 8.00 11.42
CA VAL A 119 -0.46 8.28 12.32
C VAL A 119 0.65 7.23 12.20
N PHE A 120 0.25 5.98 11.95
CA PHE A 120 1.18 4.86 11.84
C PHE A 120 0.81 3.99 10.65
N ASN A 121 1.76 3.64 9.80
CA ASN A 121 1.54 2.71 8.69
C ASN A 121 2.80 1.91 8.41
N GLN A 122 2.73 0.60 8.63
CA GLN A 122 3.89 -0.27 8.43
C GLN A 122 3.46 -1.65 7.95
N ILE A 123 4.23 -2.20 7.02
CA ILE A 123 4.05 -3.56 6.50
C ILE A 123 5.16 -4.45 7.07
N TYR A 124 4.74 -5.62 7.53
CA TYR A 124 5.55 -6.60 8.24
C TYR A 124 5.58 -7.94 7.51
N LYS A 125 6.65 -8.69 7.74
CA LYS A 125 6.76 -10.11 7.42
C LYS A 125 7.11 -10.90 8.67
N TYR A 126 6.67 -12.16 8.74
CA TYR A 126 7.01 -13.04 9.86
C TYR A 126 8.37 -13.70 9.67
N ASN A 127 9.17 -13.74 10.73
CA ASN A 127 10.44 -14.44 10.78
C ASN A 127 10.26 -15.79 11.49
N ASN A 128 10.40 -16.89 10.75
CA ASN A 128 10.21 -18.24 11.29
C ASN A 128 11.27 -18.65 12.32
N LYS A 129 12.46 -18.05 12.33
CA LYS A 129 13.52 -18.34 13.31
C LYS A 129 13.24 -17.63 14.64
N SER A 130 13.02 -16.31 14.61
CA SER A 130 12.79 -15.53 15.83
C SER A 130 11.35 -15.59 16.34
N LYS A 131 10.42 -16.07 15.50
CA LYS A 131 8.97 -16.06 15.76
C LYS A 131 8.39 -14.65 15.97
N LYS A 132 9.02 -13.64 15.35
CA LYS A 132 8.63 -12.22 15.43
C LYS A 132 8.31 -11.66 14.06
N LEU A 133 7.44 -10.64 14.05
CA LEU A 133 7.24 -9.80 12.86
C LEU A 133 8.38 -8.77 12.77
N TYR A 134 8.86 -8.54 11.55
CA TYR A 134 9.83 -7.50 11.26
C TYR A 134 9.32 -6.61 10.12
N SER A 135 9.63 -5.33 10.20
CA SER A 135 9.22 -4.34 9.20
C SER A 135 9.94 -4.60 7.88
N VAL A 136 9.20 -4.54 6.78
CA VAL A 136 9.73 -4.68 5.42
C VAL A 136 9.53 -3.45 4.57
N SER A 137 8.89 -2.39 5.07
CA SER A 137 8.56 -1.20 4.28
C SER A 137 9.23 0.07 4.79
N LYS A 138 9.50 0.98 3.85
CA LYS A 138 9.76 2.40 4.11
C LYS A 138 8.73 3.19 3.31
N LEU A 139 7.54 3.33 3.89
CA LEU A 139 6.42 3.99 3.24
C LEU A 139 6.59 5.51 3.36
N ASP A 140 6.19 6.23 2.32
CA ASP A 140 6.07 7.69 2.39
C ASP A 140 4.76 8.08 3.09
N TYR A 141 4.65 9.37 3.44
CA TYR A 141 3.52 9.91 4.22
C TYR A 141 2.16 9.81 3.50
N THR A 142 2.15 9.60 2.18
CA THR A 142 0.91 9.48 1.40
C THR A 142 0.38 8.06 1.35
N ALA A 143 1.15 7.08 1.83
CA ALA A 143 0.77 5.68 1.75
C ALA A 143 -0.43 5.37 2.66
N CYS A 144 -1.47 4.78 2.07
CA CYS A 144 -2.64 4.28 2.78
C CYS A 144 -2.62 2.74 2.82
N GLU A 145 -3.70 2.08 2.44
CA GLU A 145 -3.87 0.63 2.54
C GLU A 145 -3.35 -0.15 1.32
N ILE A 146 -2.95 -1.39 1.56
CA ILE A 146 -2.74 -2.39 0.50
C ILE A 146 -4.08 -2.66 -0.16
N VAL A 147 -4.20 -2.43 -1.47
CA VAL A 147 -5.42 -2.66 -2.25
C VAL A 147 -5.33 -3.87 -3.18
N SER A 148 -4.13 -4.37 -3.47
CA SER A 148 -3.93 -5.56 -4.30
C SER A 148 -2.59 -6.22 -4.00
N ALA A 149 -2.57 -7.54 -4.08
CA ALA A 149 -1.37 -8.36 -4.02
C ALA A 149 -1.36 -9.31 -5.22
N LYS A 150 -0.22 -9.39 -5.89
CA LYS A 150 0.08 -10.32 -6.98
C LYS A 150 1.48 -10.90 -6.75
N LYS A 151 1.84 -11.94 -7.52
CA LYS A 151 3.19 -12.52 -7.48
C LYS A 151 4.23 -11.41 -7.67
N ASN A 152 5.06 -11.20 -6.65
CA ASN A 152 6.13 -10.18 -6.60
C ASN A 152 5.69 -8.70 -6.75
N LEU A 153 4.39 -8.40 -6.71
CA LEU A 153 3.88 -7.03 -6.84
C LEU A 153 2.78 -6.74 -5.81
N LEU A 154 3.02 -5.74 -4.96
CA LEU A 154 2.06 -5.23 -3.99
C LEU A 154 1.62 -3.84 -4.43
N THR A 155 0.31 -3.57 -4.43
CA THR A 155 -0.22 -2.26 -4.78
C THR A 155 -0.84 -1.63 -3.55
N LEU A 156 -0.39 -0.43 -3.20
CA LEU A 156 -0.99 0.39 -2.16
C LEU A 156 -1.83 1.49 -2.80
N ARG A 157 -2.96 1.83 -2.16
CA ARG A 157 -3.57 3.14 -2.35
C ARG A 157 -2.73 4.15 -1.60
N HIS A 158 -2.62 5.33 -2.20
CA HIS A 158 -2.06 6.51 -1.59
C HIS A 158 -3.09 7.62 -1.68
N GLY A 159 -2.99 8.59 -0.78
CA GLY A 159 -3.85 9.76 -0.75
C GLY A 159 -3.15 10.93 -0.10
N ASP A 160 -3.50 12.13 -0.56
CA ASP A 160 -3.05 13.40 0.00
C ASP A 160 -4.00 14.51 -0.47
N GLN A 161 -3.91 15.68 0.16
CA GLN A 161 -4.76 16.82 -0.12
C GLN A 161 -3.95 18.04 -0.58
N PRO A 162 -3.38 18.04 -1.81
CA PRO A 162 -2.71 19.21 -2.35
C PRO A 162 -3.62 20.44 -2.35
N ALA A 163 -3.09 21.58 -1.92
CA ALA A 163 -3.84 22.85 -1.89
C ALA A 163 -4.40 23.23 -3.27
N GLU A 164 -3.73 22.80 -4.34
CA GLU A 164 -4.16 23.04 -5.71
C GLU A 164 -5.43 22.27 -6.08
N THR A 165 -5.52 20.98 -5.72
CA THR A 165 -6.54 20.09 -6.28
C THR A 165 -7.53 19.55 -5.25
N GLY A 166 -7.27 19.77 -3.97
CA GLY A 166 -7.93 19.05 -2.88
C GLY A 166 -7.59 17.57 -2.92
N TRP A 167 -8.40 16.77 -2.23
CA TRP A 167 -8.14 15.34 -2.04
C TRP A 167 -7.96 14.57 -3.35
N LEU A 168 -6.80 13.91 -3.45
CA LEU A 168 -6.45 12.98 -4.50
C LEU A 168 -6.22 11.60 -3.90
N ASN A 169 -6.58 10.57 -4.66
CA ASN A 169 -6.14 9.20 -4.44
C ASN A 169 -5.39 8.68 -5.67
N TRP A 170 -4.39 7.84 -5.46
CA TRP A 170 -3.69 7.13 -6.53
C TRP A 170 -3.21 5.76 -6.04
N LYS A 171 -2.62 4.99 -6.94
CA LYS A 171 -2.02 3.69 -6.65
C LYS A 171 -0.54 3.73 -6.96
N MET A 172 0.25 3.13 -6.07
CA MET A 172 1.68 2.87 -6.27
C MET A 172 1.97 1.40 -6.09
N ASN A 173 2.95 0.92 -6.87
CA ASN A 173 3.33 -0.48 -6.91
C ASN A 173 4.69 -0.69 -6.25
N TYR A 174 4.80 -1.73 -5.44
CA TYR A 174 5.98 -2.12 -4.70
C TYR A 174 6.37 -3.56 -5.07
N LYS A 175 7.66 -3.78 -5.28
CA LYS A 175 8.22 -5.13 -5.46
C LYS A 175 8.86 -5.57 -4.15
N PHE A 176 8.68 -6.85 -3.80
CA PHE A 176 9.37 -7.45 -2.67
C PHE A 176 10.74 -7.98 -3.14
N ARG A 177 11.83 -7.40 -2.65
CA ARG A 177 13.22 -7.76 -3.00
C ARG A 177 14.10 -7.64 -1.76
N ASN A 178 14.99 -8.61 -1.55
CA ASN A 178 15.93 -8.63 -0.43
C ASN A 178 15.25 -8.38 0.94
N ASN A 179 14.11 -9.07 1.15
CA ASN A 179 13.27 -8.94 2.35
C ASN A 179 12.73 -7.52 2.63
N LYS A 180 12.68 -6.64 1.61
CA LYS A 180 12.12 -5.29 1.70
C LYS A 180 11.15 -5.02 0.54
N LEU A 181 10.18 -4.16 0.79
CA LEU A 181 9.33 -3.55 -0.23
C LEU A 181 10.04 -2.35 -0.83
N VAL A 182 10.19 -2.36 -2.14
CA VAL A 182 10.84 -1.31 -2.92
C VAL A 182 9.82 -0.75 -3.90
N LEU A 183 9.62 0.57 -3.85
CA LEU A 183 8.74 1.28 -4.77
C LEU A 183 9.26 1.09 -6.21
N THR A 184 8.36 0.74 -7.13
CA THR A 184 8.72 0.43 -8.53
C THR A 184 8.89 1.68 -9.40
N SER A 185 8.07 2.70 -9.14
CA SER A 185 8.14 4.00 -9.79
C SER A 185 7.51 5.01 -8.85
N THR A 186 8.08 6.22 -8.81
CA THR A 186 7.51 7.35 -8.08
C THR A 186 6.46 8.10 -8.91
N THR A 187 6.36 7.81 -10.21
CA THR A 187 5.37 8.40 -11.11
C THR A 187 4.20 7.45 -11.34
N THR A 188 2.98 7.99 -11.32
CA THR A 188 1.75 7.23 -11.56
C THR A 188 0.76 8.00 -12.42
N SER A 189 -0.01 7.29 -13.24
CA SER A 189 -1.14 7.81 -14.01
C SER A 189 -2.50 7.47 -13.41
N THR A 190 -2.50 6.75 -12.28
CA THR A 190 -3.73 6.29 -11.61
C THR A 190 -4.36 7.37 -10.71
N VAL A 191 -3.80 8.57 -10.71
CA VAL A 191 -4.25 9.68 -9.87
C VAL A 191 -5.67 10.10 -10.22
N LYS A 192 -6.50 10.27 -9.19
CA LYS A 192 -7.91 10.62 -9.29
C LYS A 192 -8.27 11.63 -8.21
N SER A 193 -9.00 12.66 -8.60
CA SER A 193 -9.72 13.51 -7.67
C SER A 193 -10.84 12.71 -7.02
N ILE A 194 -10.93 12.79 -5.69
CA ILE A 194 -12.06 12.23 -4.94
C ILE A 194 -13.05 13.29 -4.50
N ILE A 195 -12.70 14.58 -4.68
CA ILE A 195 -13.57 15.68 -4.26
C ILE A 195 -14.83 15.86 -5.12
N GLY A 196 -14.90 15.20 -6.28
CA GLY A 196 -16.08 15.23 -7.12
C GLY A 196 -17.32 14.56 -6.52
N ASN A 197 -17.20 13.87 -5.38
CA ASN A 197 -18.32 13.15 -4.75
C ASN A 197 -18.89 13.83 -3.51
N TYR A 198 -18.22 14.86 -2.97
CA TYR A 198 -18.84 15.76 -1.99
C TYR A 198 -19.68 16.75 -2.79
N HIS A 199 -20.98 16.92 -2.60
CA HIS A 199 -21.82 17.87 -3.36
C HIS A 199 -22.05 17.59 -4.86
N ASN A 200 -23.15 18.15 -5.36
CA ASN A 200 -23.65 17.94 -6.72
C ASN A 200 -23.76 19.26 -7.50
N ASP A 201 -22.62 19.88 -7.82
CA ASP A 201 -22.58 21.06 -8.69
C ASP A 201 -21.85 20.82 -10.03
N SER A 202 -21.74 21.88 -10.83
CA SER A 202 -21.06 21.84 -12.13
C SER A 202 -19.58 21.47 -12.02
N TYR A 203 -18.91 21.82 -10.92
CA TYR A 203 -17.51 21.50 -10.69
C TYR A 203 -17.31 20.04 -10.24
N SER A 204 -18.24 19.46 -9.48
CA SER A 204 -18.20 18.05 -9.10
C SER A 204 -18.13 17.13 -10.33
N LYS A 205 -18.86 17.45 -11.40
CA LYS A 205 -18.80 16.73 -12.68
C LYS A 205 -17.43 16.84 -13.36
N LEU A 206 -16.75 17.98 -13.24
CA LEU A 206 -15.40 18.18 -13.77
C LEU A 206 -14.36 17.40 -12.94
N PHE A 207 -14.43 17.46 -11.62
CA PHE A 207 -13.50 16.77 -10.72
C PHE A 207 -13.55 15.25 -10.88
N ARG A 208 -14.74 14.64 -11.06
CA ARG A 208 -14.85 13.21 -11.40
C ARG A 208 -14.09 12.82 -12.68
N LYS A 209 -13.90 13.78 -13.59
CA LYS A 209 -13.13 13.63 -14.83
C LYS A 209 -11.67 14.10 -14.70
N ASN A 210 -11.19 14.42 -13.48
CA ASN A 210 -9.89 15.04 -13.22
C ASN A 210 -9.70 16.42 -13.88
N ILE A 211 -10.79 17.14 -14.16
CA ILE A 211 -10.74 18.46 -14.81
C ILE A 211 -10.82 19.55 -13.74
N PHE A 212 -9.93 20.53 -13.82
CA PHE A 212 -9.83 21.67 -12.92
C PHE A 212 -9.81 22.97 -13.71
N VAL A 213 -10.43 24.02 -13.19
CA VAL A 213 -10.42 25.36 -13.82
C VAL A 213 -9.36 26.21 -13.14
N THR A 214 -8.45 26.84 -13.88
CA THR A 214 -7.40 27.69 -13.28
C THR A 214 -7.98 28.93 -12.61
N ALA A 215 -7.56 29.23 -11.37
CA ALA A 215 -7.97 30.45 -10.66
C ALA A 215 -7.07 31.66 -10.97
N LYS A 216 -5.85 31.41 -11.46
CA LYS A 216 -4.87 32.41 -11.92
C LYS A 216 -4.10 31.89 -13.12
N LYS A 217 -3.23 32.72 -13.70
CA LYS A 217 -2.28 32.26 -14.74
C LYS A 217 -1.31 31.25 -14.12
N LEU A 218 -1.25 30.05 -14.68
CA LEU A 218 -0.36 28.98 -14.24
C LEU A 218 0.78 28.75 -15.24
N ARG A 219 1.95 28.37 -14.73
CA ARG A 219 3.14 28.00 -15.51
C ARG A 219 3.40 26.52 -15.29
N PHE A 220 3.53 25.76 -16.37
CA PHE A 220 3.80 24.32 -16.34
C PHE A 220 5.16 24.04 -16.95
N TYR A 221 5.88 23.07 -16.41
CA TYR A 221 7.29 22.82 -16.71
C TYR A 221 7.55 21.39 -17.22
N ASN A 222 8.65 21.22 -17.95
CA ASN A 222 9.23 19.91 -18.25
C ASN A 222 10.68 19.91 -17.75
N GLY A 223 10.93 19.27 -16.60
CA GLY A 223 12.14 19.52 -15.83
C GLY A 223 12.17 20.97 -15.34
N SER A 224 13.28 21.67 -15.59
CA SER A 224 13.44 23.11 -15.26
C SER A 224 12.88 24.06 -16.33
N LYS A 225 12.58 23.56 -17.54
CA LYS A 225 12.17 24.39 -18.68
C LYS A 225 10.67 24.68 -18.64
N LEU A 226 10.29 25.93 -18.84
CA LEU A 226 8.89 26.31 -19.01
C LEU A 226 8.33 25.64 -20.26
N ALA A 227 7.28 24.83 -20.11
CA ALA A 227 6.64 24.11 -21.21
C ALA A 227 5.50 24.94 -21.84
N PHE A 228 4.62 25.49 -21.00
CA PHE A 228 3.55 26.38 -21.43
C PHE A 228 2.94 27.13 -20.24
N THR A 229 2.12 28.13 -20.56
CA THR A 229 1.30 28.83 -19.57
C THR A 229 -0.19 28.64 -19.89
N VAL A 230 -1.01 28.66 -18.84
CA VAL A 230 -2.46 28.56 -18.97
C VAL A 230 -3.06 29.80 -18.30
N PRO A 231 -3.83 30.64 -19.03
CA PRO A 231 -4.52 31.79 -18.46
C PRO A 231 -5.51 31.39 -17.36
N LYS A 232 -5.95 32.37 -16.56
CA LYS A 232 -7.05 32.21 -15.59
C LYS A 232 -8.34 31.77 -16.31
N GLY A 233 -9.15 30.94 -15.64
CA GLY A 233 -10.46 30.50 -16.11
C GLY A 233 -10.45 29.39 -17.14
N LYS A 234 -9.30 28.77 -17.43
CA LYS A 234 -9.18 27.68 -18.41
C LYS A 234 -9.20 26.32 -17.72
N GLN A 235 -9.78 25.32 -18.39
CA GLN A 235 -9.81 23.95 -17.91
C GLN A 235 -8.51 23.22 -18.24
N VAL A 236 -7.99 22.48 -17.28
CA VAL A 236 -6.86 21.55 -17.43
C VAL A 236 -7.22 20.20 -16.85
N THR A 237 -6.65 19.13 -17.40
CA THR A 237 -6.93 17.76 -16.95
C THR A 237 -5.70 17.19 -16.24
N LEU A 238 -5.86 16.72 -15.00
CA LEU A 238 -4.81 16.01 -14.26
C LEU A 238 -4.60 14.62 -14.87
N LYS A 239 -3.36 14.31 -15.26
CA LYS A 239 -2.99 13.06 -15.95
C LYS A 239 -2.08 12.17 -15.13
N LYS A 240 -1.09 12.75 -14.46
CA LYS A 240 -0.08 12.01 -13.69
C LYS A 240 0.30 12.76 -12.42
N LEU A 241 0.89 12.01 -11.49
CA LEU A 241 1.51 12.51 -10.28
C LEU A 241 2.89 11.88 -10.17
N THR A 242 3.87 12.63 -9.66
CA THR A 242 5.15 12.05 -9.24
C THR A 242 5.58 12.57 -7.88
N LEU A 243 6.23 11.70 -7.10
CA LEU A 243 6.91 12.07 -5.86
C LEU A 243 8.42 12.13 -6.12
N SER A 244 9.07 13.22 -5.73
CA SER A 244 10.52 13.37 -5.83
C SER A 244 11.05 14.11 -4.62
N LYS A 245 11.94 13.48 -3.85
CA LYS A 245 12.52 14.05 -2.61
C LYS A 245 11.45 14.66 -1.69
N ASN A 246 10.40 13.91 -1.39
CA ASN A 246 9.23 14.33 -0.60
C ASN A 246 8.45 15.53 -1.15
N THR A 247 8.66 15.89 -2.42
CA THR A 247 7.89 16.91 -3.13
C THR A 247 6.97 16.24 -4.13
N MET A 248 5.69 16.62 -4.11
CA MET A 248 4.72 16.18 -5.10
C MET A 248 4.73 17.11 -6.32
N TYR A 249 4.60 16.52 -7.51
CA TYR A 249 4.35 17.25 -8.74
C TYR A 249 3.15 16.64 -9.47
N LEU A 250 2.32 17.51 -10.03
CA LEU A 250 1.11 17.15 -10.73
C LEU A 250 1.27 17.48 -12.22
N GLN A 251 1.07 16.50 -13.09
CA GLN A 251 1.09 16.71 -14.53
C GLN A 251 -0.32 17.02 -15.03
N PHE A 252 -0.47 18.18 -15.67
CA PHE A 252 -1.72 18.58 -16.29
C PHE A 252 -1.59 18.63 -17.81
N GLN A 253 -2.72 18.41 -18.47
CA GLN A 253 -2.91 18.55 -19.90
C GLN A 253 -3.76 19.80 -20.20
N TYR A 254 -3.32 20.58 -21.20
CA TYR A 254 -4.06 21.70 -21.78
C TYR A 254 -3.96 21.62 -23.32
N GLY A 255 -5.09 21.37 -23.99
CA GLY A 255 -5.08 21.01 -25.41
C GLY A 255 -4.22 19.76 -25.66
N LYS A 256 -3.27 19.87 -26.59
CA LYS A 256 -2.29 18.80 -26.90
C LYS A 256 -1.03 18.84 -26.04
N LYS A 257 -0.87 19.81 -25.13
CA LYS A 257 0.35 20.01 -24.32
C LYS A 257 0.19 19.39 -22.93
N THR A 258 1.28 18.86 -22.38
CA THR A 258 1.35 18.37 -20.99
C THR A 258 2.56 18.94 -20.26
N GLY A 259 2.41 19.24 -18.97
CA GLY A 259 3.49 19.81 -18.17
C GLY A 259 3.22 19.67 -16.68
N TRP A 260 4.29 19.79 -15.90
CA TRP A 260 4.31 19.57 -14.46
C TRP A 260 4.15 20.88 -13.69
N LEU A 261 3.37 20.81 -12.62
CA LEU A 261 3.27 21.83 -11.59
C LEU A 261 3.81 21.24 -10.30
N ARG A 262 4.72 21.95 -9.63
CA ARG A 262 5.15 21.60 -8.27
C ARG A 262 4.03 21.94 -7.30
N VAL A 263 3.65 21.01 -6.44
CA VAL A 263 2.71 21.25 -5.35
C VAL A 263 3.36 22.16 -4.32
N ASN A 264 2.68 23.23 -3.94
CA ASN A 264 3.13 24.15 -2.91
C ASN A 264 2.46 23.83 -1.57
N ASN A 265 3.15 23.04 -0.74
CA ASN A 265 2.69 22.65 0.59
C ASN A 265 3.07 23.61 1.72
N LYS A 266 3.81 24.70 1.44
CA LYS A 266 4.43 25.48 2.53
C LYS A 266 3.48 26.41 3.28
N ASP A 267 2.34 26.76 2.69
CA ASP A 267 1.33 27.56 3.36
C ASP A 267 0.00 27.08 2.82
N TYR A 268 -0.82 26.42 3.65
CA TYR A 268 -2.22 26.13 3.32
C TYR A 268 -3.01 27.45 3.34
N ASN A 269 -2.58 28.40 2.53
CA ASN A 269 -3.20 29.69 2.40
C ASN A 269 -4.42 29.51 1.48
N TYR A 270 -5.58 29.31 2.12
CA TYR A 270 -6.88 29.20 1.46
C TYR A 270 -7.18 30.40 0.53
N GLU A 271 -6.48 31.53 0.68
CA GLU A 271 -6.65 32.72 -0.14
C GLU A 271 -5.92 32.69 -1.49
N SER A 272 -4.97 31.77 -1.73
CA SER A 272 -4.28 31.67 -3.03
C SER A 272 -4.59 30.36 -3.78
N PRO A 273 -5.86 30.09 -4.14
CA PRO A 273 -6.18 28.88 -4.88
C PRO A 273 -5.52 28.92 -6.26
N TYR A 274 -4.89 27.81 -6.65
CA TYR A 274 -4.36 27.65 -8.01
C TYR A 274 -5.48 27.25 -8.99
N PHE A 275 -6.54 26.62 -8.48
CA PHE A 275 -7.70 26.17 -9.24
C PHE A 275 -9.01 26.63 -8.59
N LYS A 276 -9.99 27.06 -9.39
CA LYS A 276 -11.31 27.51 -8.92
C LYS A 276 -12.07 26.36 -8.26
N VAL A 277 -12.80 26.70 -7.20
CA VAL A 277 -13.77 25.84 -6.49
C VAL A 277 -13.16 24.71 -5.65
N VAL A 278 -11.85 24.51 -5.68
CA VAL A 278 -11.16 23.63 -4.72
C VAL A 278 -11.24 24.20 -3.30
N SER A 279 -10.90 25.47 -3.09
CA SER A 279 -10.91 26.07 -1.74
C SER A 279 -12.30 26.02 -1.07
N ARG A 280 -13.36 26.32 -1.81
CA ARG A 280 -14.76 26.25 -1.32
C ARG A 280 -15.20 24.84 -0.91
N ARG A 281 -14.51 23.78 -1.38
CA ARG A 281 -14.80 22.38 -1.03
C ARG A 281 -13.97 21.88 0.15
N LEU A 282 -12.92 22.61 0.54
CA LEU A 282 -12.00 22.23 1.61
C LEU A 282 -12.22 23.05 2.88
N ALA A 283 -12.63 24.32 2.73
CA ALA A 283 -13.00 25.20 3.83
C ALA A 283 -14.46 24.99 4.23
N GLY A 284 -14.83 23.76 4.60
CA GLY A 284 -16.20 23.41 5.03
C GLY A 284 -16.77 24.41 6.02
#